data_AF-A0A3E1BVC8-F1
#
_entry.id   AF-A0A3E1BVC8-F1
#
_cell.length_a   1.000
_cell.length_b   1.000
_cell.length_c   1.000
_cell.angle_alpha   90.00
_cell.angle_beta   90.00
_cell.angle_gamma   90.00
#
_symmetry.space_group_name_H-M   'P 1'
#
loop_
_entity.id
_entity.type
_entity.pdbx_description
1 polymer ?
#
loop_
_entity_poly.entity_id
_entity_poly.type
_entity_poly.pdbx_seq_one_letter_code
_entity_poly.pdbx_strand_id
1 'polypeptide(L)'
;MTKIDRTPDKTDFAHVTDWVFDLDNTLYPHHVNLFAQIDKNMTAYVAALLQMEREEARRLQKQYYLEHGTTLQGLMIHHGIDPNDFLEKAHAIDYSALTPQPELGQAIKALPGRKFIFTNGSVKHAEMTAGALGILEHFDDIFDIVAADYVPKPAQATYDKFTALKRVETSKAAMFEDLPRNLTVPKALGMQTVLLVPRNLEDTLVEWWEKTSGEEDHIDFVTDDLVAFLGKIAGPG
;
A
#
# COMPACT_ATOMS: atom_id res chain seq x y z
N MET A 1 -12.03 22.14 -0.07
CA MET A 1 -10.76 22.59 -0.69
C MET A 1 -9.67 21.67 -0.18
N THR A 2 -9.51 20.57 -0.89
CA THR A 2 -8.39 19.63 -0.78
C THR A 2 -7.08 20.40 -0.91
N LYS A 3 -6.21 20.31 0.08
CA LYS A 3 -4.96 21.07 0.12
C LYS A 3 -3.84 20.35 -0.62
N ILE A 4 -4.07 20.01 -1.90
CA ILE A 4 -3.11 19.28 -2.73
C ILE A 4 -1.77 20.05 -2.88
N ASP A 5 -1.80 21.39 -2.75
CA ASP A 5 -0.61 22.25 -2.80
C ASP A 5 -0.04 22.66 -1.42
N ARG A 6 -0.53 22.08 -0.31
CA ARG A 6 0.04 22.41 1.00
C ARG A 6 1.29 21.60 1.27
N THR A 7 2.42 22.30 1.40
CA THR A 7 3.63 21.71 1.99
C THR A 7 3.35 21.36 3.46
N PRO A 8 3.60 20.11 3.89
CA PRO A 8 3.42 19.73 5.28
C PRO A 8 4.45 20.44 6.17
N ASP A 9 4.06 20.68 7.42
CA ASP A 9 5.00 21.04 8.47
C ASP A 9 4.87 20.12 9.68
N LYS A 10 5.79 20.24 10.64
CA LYS A 10 5.84 19.35 11.82
C LYS A 10 4.59 19.44 12.69
N THR A 11 3.94 20.61 12.74
CA THR A 11 2.77 20.81 13.60
C THR A 11 1.56 20.04 13.10
N ASP A 12 1.49 19.77 11.78
CA ASP A 12 0.46 18.91 11.20
C ASP A 12 0.51 17.48 11.76
N PHE A 13 1.71 16.98 12.09
CA PHE A 13 1.91 15.61 12.55
C PHE A 13 2.34 15.51 14.02
N ALA A 14 2.37 16.61 14.76
CA ALA A 14 2.82 16.64 16.16
C ALA A 14 2.01 15.74 17.12
N HIS A 15 0.77 15.40 16.74
CA HIS A 15 -0.12 14.52 17.50
C HIS A 15 0.02 13.04 17.13
N VAL A 16 0.78 12.71 16.07
CA VAL A 16 0.89 11.38 15.51
C VAL A 16 1.88 10.53 16.31
N THR A 17 1.44 9.34 16.72
CA THR A 17 2.25 8.35 17.44
C THR A 17 2.34 7.01 16.71
N ASP A 18 1.47 6.79 15.72
CA ASP A 18 1.40 5.55 14.92
C ASP A 18 1.47 5.90 13.42
N TRP A 19 2.52 5.42 12.76
CA TRP A 19 2.78 5.68 11.34
C TRP A 19 2.51 4.43 10.55
N VAL A 20 1.58 4.51 9.60
CA VAL A 20 1.10 3.35 8.85
C VAL A 20 1.42 3.59 7.39
N PHE A 21 2.18 2.67 6.81
CA PHE A 21 2.62 2.74 5.41
C PHE A 21 2.05 1.55 4.67
N ASP A 22 1.42 1.79 3.53
CA ASP A 22 1.35 0.74 2.53
C ASP A 22 2.76 0.35 2.03
N LEU A 23 2.85 -0.80 1.37
CA LEU A 23 4.09 -1.32 0.83
C LEU A 23 4.26 -1.00 -0.65
N ASP A 24 3.31 -1.42 -1.48
CA ASP A 24 3.47 -1.55 -2.91
C ASP A 24 3.33 -0.18 -3.58
N ASN A 25 4.34 0.23 -4.34
CA ASN A 25 4.49 1.58 -4.88
C ASN A 25 4.52 2.74 -3.85
N THR A 26 4.39 2.43 -2.56
CA THR A 26 4.48 3.41 -1.46
C THR A 26 5.90 3.46 -0.89
N LEU A 27 6.43 2.33 -0.41
CA LEU A 27 7.79 2.26 0.18
C LEU A 27 8.89 2.07 -0.87
N TYR A 28 8.52 1.84 -2.12
CA TYR A 28 9.42 1.86 -3.27
C TYR A 28 8.70 2.56 -4.43
N PRO A 29 9.42 3.25 -5.33
CA PRO A 29 8.76 4.00 -6.39
C PRO A 29 8.19 3.07 -7.47
N HIS A 30 7.06 3.49 -8.08
CA HIS A 30 6.36 2.74 -9.14
C HIS A 30 7.28 2.24 -10.28
N HIS A 31 8.36 2.97 -10.61
CA HIS A 31 9.26 2.60 -11.71
C HIS A 31 10.12 1.36 -11.44
N VAL A 32 10.27 0.91 -10.18
CA VAL A 32 10.94 -0.37 -9.87
C VAL A 32 10.11 -1.56 -10.39
N ASN A 33 8.80 -1.35 -10.55
CA ASN A 33 7.91 -2.23 -11.30
C ASN A 33 7.82 -3.67 -10.76
N LEU A 34 8.00 -3.88 -9.44
CA LEU A 34 7.75 -5.19 -8.80
C LEU A 34 6.32 -5.65 -9.09
N PHE A 35 5.37 -4.73 -9.02
CA PHE A 35 3.97 -5.03 -9.25
C PHE A 35 3.69 -5.59 -10.64
N ALA A 36 4.47 -5.25 -11.69
CA ALA A 36 4.29 -5.89 -12.99
C ALA A 36 4.63 -7.38 -12.99
N GLN A 37 5.59 -7.81 -12.16
CA GLN A 37 5.87 -9.24 -11.97
C GLN A 37 4.69 -9.92 -11.27
N ILE A 38 4.13 -9.28 -10.24
CA ILE A 38 2.96 -9.77 -9.51
C ILE A 38 1.74 -9.84 -10.46
N ASP A 39 1.47 -8.79 -11.23
CA ASP A 39 0.41 -8.72 -12.24
C ASP A 39 0.52 -9.86 -13.27
N LYS A 40 1.72 -10.11 -13.78
CA LYS A 40 2.01 -11.22 -14.68
C LYS A 40 1.72 -12.58 -14.01
N ASN A 41 2.16 -12.77 -12.78
CA ASN A 41 1.94 -14.01 -12.03
C ASN A 41 0.46 -14.24 -11.72
N MET A 42 -0.28 -13.18 -11.35
CA MET A 42 -1.73 -13.24 -11.15
C MET A 42 -2.46 -13.62 -12.45
N THR A 43 -2.12 -12.98 -13.57
CA THR A 43 -2.68 -13.35 -14.89
C THR A 43 -2.40 -14.83 -15.19
N ALA A 44 -1.18 -15.31 -14.97
CA ALA A 44 -0.81 -16.70 -15.21
C ALA A 44 -1.57 -17.68 -14.29
N TYR A 45 -1.77 -17.31 -13.02
CA TYR A 45 -2.57 -18.09 -12.07
C TYR A 45 -4.01 -18.23 -12.57
N VAL A 46 -4.65 -17.13 -12.94
CA VAL A 46 -6.04 -17.13 -13.45
C VAL A 46 -6.16 -17.96 -14.72
N ALA A 47 -5.22 -17.81 -15.65
CA ALA A 47 -5.18 -18.59 -16.89
C ALA A 47 -5.09 -20.09 -16.62
N ALA A 48 -4.21 -20.50 -15.70
CA ALA A 48 -4.03 -21.90 -15.33
C ALA A 48 -5.24 -22.47 -14.57
N LEU A 49 -5.77 -21.72 -13.60
CA LEU A 49 -6.90 -22.12 -12.77
C LEU A 49 -8.15 -22.40 -13.61
N LEU A 50 -8.45 -21.50 -14.56
CA LEU A 50 -9.69 -21.52 -15.33
C LEU A 50 -9.52 -22.03 -16.76
N GLN A 51 -8.32 -22.52 -17.09
CA GLN A 51 -7.95 -23.06 -18.40
C GLN A 51 -8.33 -22.12 -19.55
N MET A 52 -8.01 -20.83 -19.39
CA MET A 52 -8.34 -19.77 -20.35
C MET A 52 -7.10 -19.11 -20.95
N GLU A 53 -7.28 -18.50 -22.11
CA GLU A 53 -6.21 -17.77 -22.79
C GLU A 53 -5.74 -16.56 -21.97
N ARG A 54 -4.45 -16.23 -22.09
CA ARG A 54 -3.78 -15.20 -21.27
C ARG A 54 -4.52 -13.85 -21.27
N GLU A 55 -4.99 -13.39 -22.42
CA GLU A 55 -5.68 -12.09 -22.53
C GLU A 55 -7.05 -12.10 -21.83
N GLU A 56 -7.76 -13.23 -21.87
CA GLU A 56 -9.02 -13.38 -21.15
C GLU A 56 -8.78 -13.44 -19.64
N ALA A 57 -7.75 -14.17 -19.20
CA ALA A 57 -7.32 -14.21 -17.81
C ALA A 57 -6.93 -12.83 -17.28
N ARG A 58 -6.19 -12.05 -18.08
CA ARG A 58 -5.81 -10.67 -17.72
C ARG A 58 -7.04 -9.79 -17.56
N ARG A 59 -8.01 -9.89 -18.47
CA ARG A 59 -9.27 -9.15 -18.39
C ARG A 59 -10.05 -9.52 -17.12
N LEU A 60 -10.19 -10.82 -16.83
CA LEU A 60 -10.89 -11.28 -15.63
C LEU A 60 -10.17 -10.87 -14.34
N GLN A 61 -8.84 -10.96 -14.31
CA GLN A 61 -8.02 -10.48 -13.20
C GLN A 61 -8.32 -9.00 -12.92
N LYS A 62 -8.28 -8.14 -13.95
CA LYS A 62 -8.57 -6.70 -13.80
C LYS A 62 -10.02 -6.43 -13.43
N GLN A 63 -10.96 -7.22 -13.93
CA GLN A 63 -12.36 -7.16 -13.53
C GLN A 63 -12.53 -7.46 -12.03
N TYR A 64 -11.93 -8.55 -11.53
CA TYR A 64 -11.99 -8.86 -10.10
C TYR A 64 -11.29 -7.82 -9.24
N TYR A 65 -10.18 -7.26 -9.72
CA TYR A 65 -9.54 -6.16 -9.03
C TYR A 65 -10.47 -4.94 -8.88
N LEU A 66 -11.17 -4.57 -9.95
CA LEU A 66 -12.13 -3.47 -9.96
C LEU A 66 -13.34 -3.75 -9.06
N GLU A 67 -13.93 -4.94 -9.17
CA GLU A 67 -15.20 -5.28 -8.49
C GLU A 67 -15.02 -5.66 -7.02
N HIS A 68 -13.86 -6.20 -6.64
CA HIS A 68 -13.62 -6.79 -5.33
C HIS A 68 -12.42 -6.19 -4.57
N GLY A 69 -11.74 -5.20 -5.16
CA GLY A 69 -10.59 -4.53 -4.56
C GLY A 69 -9.26 -5.29 -4.69
N THR A 70 -9.30 -6.62 -4.87
CA THR A 70 -8.15 -7.48 -5.23
C THR A 70 -8.59 -8.61 -6.16
N THR A 71 -7.68 -9.07 -7.02
CA THR A 71 -7.87 -10.31 -7.80
C THR A 71 -8.16 -11.49 -6.87
N LEU A 72 -7.44 -11.58 -5.77
CA LEU A 72 -7.57 -12.63 -4.76
C LEU A 72 -9.01 -12.72 -4.24
N GLN A 73 -9.58 -11.60 -3.81
CA GLN A 73 -10.93 -11.57 -3.25
C GLN A 73 -11.98 -12.07 -4.26
N GLY A 74 -11.87 -11.65 -5.53
CA GLY A 74 -12.74 -12.17 -6.59
C GLY A 74 -12.59 -13.66 -6.81
N LEU A 75 -11.36 -14.17 -6.83
CA LEU A 75 -11.11 -15.60 -6.98
C LEU A 75 -11.64 -16.43 -5.79
N MET A 76 -11.54 -15.91 -4.57
CA MET A 76 -12.11 -16.57 -3.39
C MET A 76 -13.64 -16.64 -3.46
N ILE A 77 -14.29 -15.53 -3.81
CA ILE A 77 -15.76 -15.46 -3.88
C ILE A 77 -16.31 -16.38 -4.97
N HIS A 78 -15.73 -16.34 -6.17
CA HIS A 78 -16.32 -17.00 -7.35
C HIS A 78 -15.80 -18.41 -7.59
N HIS A 79 -14.59 -18.74 -7.12
CA HIS A 79 -13.92 -20.00 -7.43
C HIS A 79 -13.45 -20.78 -6.20
N GLY A 80 -13.59 -20.23 -4.99
CA GLY A 80 -13.27 -20.94 -3.75
C GLY A 80 -11.81 -21.38 -3.63
N ILE A 81 -10.89 -20.61 -4.22
CA ILE A 81 -9.46 -20.95 -4.24
C ILE A 81 -8.85 -20.93 -2.84
N ASP A 82 -7.72 -21.65 -2.67
CA ASP A 82 -6.87 -21.46 -1.50
C ASP A 82 -6.12 -20.11 -1.63
N PRO A 83 -6.38 -19.15 -0.73
CA PRO A 83 -5.74 -17.85 -0.81
C PRO A 83 -4.22 -17.89 -0.56
N ASN A 84 -3.73 -18.86 0.21
CA ASN A 84 -2.29 -18.99 0.49
C ASN A 84 -1.54 -19.46 -0.75
N ASP A 85 -2.10 -20.43 -1.49
CA ASP A 85 -1.55 -20.90 -2.76
C ASP A 85 -1.47 -19.77 -3.80
N PHE A 86 -2.52 -18.94 -3.88
CA PHE A 86 -2.50 -17.76 -4.74
C PHE A 86 -1.42 -16.76 -4.34
N LEU A 87 -1.35 -16.39 -3.06
CA LEU A 87 -0.36 -15.42 -2.56
C LEU A 87 1.08 -15.91 -2.77
N GLU A 88 1.34 -17.21 -2.54
CA GLU A 88 2.66 -17.80 -2.79
C GLU A 88 3.08 -17.67 -4.26
N LYS A 89 2.17 -17.99 -5.19
CA LYS A 89 2.45 -17.92 -6.63
C LYS A 89 2.49 -16.47 -7.15
N ALA A 90 1.59 -15.61 -6.67
CA ALA A 90 1.55 -14.19 -7.05
C ALA A 90 2.85 -13.48 -6.61
N HIS A 91 3.32 -13.72 -5.38
CA HIS A 91 4.53 -13.10 -4.82
C HIS A 91 5.83 -13.87 -5.10
N ALA A 92 5.80 -14.91 -5.96
CA ALA A 92 6.98 -15.58 -6.48
C ALA A 92 7.67 -14.71 -7.55
N ILE A 93 8.25 -13.60 -7.11
CA ILE A 93 8.88 -12.57 -7.94
C ILE A 93 10.36 -12.41 -7.60
N ASP A 94 11.09 -11.73 -8.48
CA ASP A 94 12.47 -11.35 -8.24
C ASP A 94 12.55 -9.97 -7.56
N TYR A 95 13.13 -9.94 -6.36
CA TYR A 95 13.34 -8.73 -5.57
C TYR A 95 14.70 -8.06 -5.85
N SER A 96 15.55 -8.66 -6.69
CA SER A 96 16.91 -8.17 -6.97
C SER A 96 16.96 -6.78 -7.62
N ALA A 97 15.86 -6.33 -8.20
CA ALA A 97 15.70 -4.98 -8.73
C ALA A 97 15.61 -3.90 -7.62
N LEU A 98 15.28 -4.28 -6.38
CA LEU A 98 15.28 -3.37 -5.25
C LEU A 98 16.71 -3.13 -4.78
N THR A 99 17.09 -1.86 -4.77
CA THR A 99 18.34 -1.40 -4.17
C THR A 99 18.07 -0.85 -2.76
N PRO A 100 19.02 -1.01 -1.82
CA PRO A 100 18.89 -0.41 -0.50
C PRO A 100 18.63 1.10 -0.56
N GLN A 101 17.71 1.59 0.27
CA GLN A 101 17.27 2.98 0.35
C GLN A 101 17.66 3.59 1.70
N PRO A 102 18.95 3.89 1.95
CA PRO A 102 19.42 4.36 3.24
C PRO A 102 18.78 5.68 3.67
N GLU A 103 18.49 6.58 2.73
CA GLU A 103 17.83 7.87 3.03
C GLU A 103 16.39 7.68 3.50
N LEU A 104 15.64 6.78 2.85
CA LEU A 104 14.29 6.40 3.29
C LEU A 104 14.34 5.74 4.67
N GLY A 105 15.30 4.83 4.89
CA GLY A 105 15.47 4.18 6.18
C GLY A 105 15.73 5.18 7.31
N GLN A 106 16.62 6.15 7.10
CA GLN A 106 16.86 7.22 8.09
C GLN A 106 15.62 8.09 8.31
N ALA A 107 14.86 8.41 7.25
CA ALA A 107 13.66 9.21 7.36
C ALA A 107 12.56 8.50 8.17
N ILE A 108 12.31 7.21 7.93
CA ILE A 108 11.35 6.40 8.69
C ILE A 108 11.80 6.25 10.14
N LYS A 109 13.09 5.97 10.37
CA LYS A 109 13.67 5.83 11.71
C LYS A 109 13.51 7.10 12.55
N ALA A 110 13.59 8.28 11.92
CA ALA A 110 13.47 9.56 12.60
C ALA A 110 12.06 9.88 13.11
N LEU A 111 11.02 9.17 12.62
CA LEU A 111 9.65 9.36 13.09
C LEU A 111 9.52 8.93 14.56
N PRO A 112 8.80 9.68 15.41
CA PRO A 112 8.52 9.26 16.78
C PRO A 112 7.50 8.11 16.82
N GLY A 113 7.44 7.34 17.90
CA GLY A 113 6.41 6.31 18.06
C GLY A 113 6.58 5.09 17.13
N ARG A 114 5.48 4.38 16.89
CA ARG A 114 5.48 3.06 16.23
C ARG A 114 5.26 3.19 14.72
N LYS A 115 5.85 2.28 13.94
CA LYS A 115 5.72 2.23 12.48
C LYS A 115 5.22 0.86 12.05
N PHE A 116 4.24 0.85 11.15
CA PHE A 116 3.59 -0.34 10.66
C PHE A 116 3.63 -0.38 9.13
N ILE A 117 3.87 -1.56 8.58
CA ILE A 117 3.52 -1.85 7.18
C ILE A 117 2.09 -2.40 7.18
N PHE A 118 1.18 -1.81 6.41
CA PHE A 118 -0.19 -2.28 6.21
C PHE A 118 -0.48 -2.51 4.72
N THR A 119 -0.38 -3.77 4.31
CA THR A 119 -0.39 -4.19 2.89
C THR A 119 -1.53 -5.18 2.59
N ASN A 120 -2.04 -5.14 1.34
CA ASN A 120 -2.89 -6.20 0.77
C ASN A 120 -2.07 -7.41 0.27
N GLY A 121 -0.73 -7.36 0.36
CA GLY A 121 0.18 -8.48 0.14
C GLY A 121 0.31 -9.38 1.37
N SER A 122 1.24 -10.34 1.33
CA SER A 122 1.54 -11.24 2.45
C SER A 122 2.73 -10.75 3.29
N VAL A 123 2.83 -11.17 4.56
CA VAL A 123 4.00 -10.88 5.41
C VAL A 123 5.31 -11.23 4.71
N LYS A 124 5.40 -12.43 4.11
CA LYS A 124 6.59 -12.86 3.38
C LYS A 124 6.99 -11.88 2.27
N HIS A 125 6.01 -11.37 1.52
CA HIS A 125 6.28 -10.37 0.48
C HIS A 125 6.78 -9.06 1.09
N ALA A 126 6.14 -8.58 2.16
CA ALA A 126 6.53 -7.37 2.86
C ALA A 126 7.94 -7.45 3.47
N GLU A 127 8.30 -8.56 4.11
CA GLU A 127 9.64 -8.80 4.64
C GLU A 127 10.71 -8.82 3.55
N MET A 128 10.43 -9.50 2.42
CA MET A 128 11.37 -9.56 1.30
C MET A 128 11.57 -8.19 0.65
N THR A 129 10.49 -7.43 0.44
CA THR A 129 10.55 -6.06 -0.10
C THR A 129 11.27 -5.10 0.85
N ALA A 130 10.84 -5.01 2.10
CA ALA A 130 11.43 -4.11 3.09
C ALA A 130 12.87 -4.50 3.46
N GLY A 131 13.19 -5.80 3.44
CA GLY A 131 14.55 -6.30 3.63
C GLY A 131 15.48 -5.93 2.49
N ALA A 132 15.04 -6.07 1.23
CA ALA A 132 15.83 -5.65 0.06
C ALA A 132 16.05 -4.13 0.03
N LEU A 133 15.06 -3.35 0.47
CA LEU A 133 15.17 -1.90 0.66
C LEU A 133 16.06 -1.50 1.85
N GLY A 134 16.38 -2.43 2.76
CA GLY A 134 17.16 -2.15 3.97
C GLY A 134 16.42 -1.27 4.99
N ILE A 135 15.09 -1.42 5.10
CA ILE A 135 14.23 -0.63 6.00
C ILE A 135 13.43 -1.48 6.98
N LEU A 136 13.50 -2.81 6.88
CA LEU A 136 12.67 -3.73 7.66
C LEU A 136 12.81 -3.51 9.17
N GLU A 137 14.04 -3.29 9.68
CA GLU A 137 14.27 -3.07 11.11
C GLU A 137 13.72 -1.75 11.65
N HIS A 138 13.18 -0.87 10.79
CA HIS A 138 12.57 0.40 11.20
C HIS A 138 11.06 0.29 11.40
N PHE A 139 10.46 -0.88 11.16
CA PHE A 139 9.05 -1.15 11.40
C PHE A 139 8.88 -2.03 12.64
N ASP A 140 7.89 -1.69 13.46
CA ASP A 140 7.56 -2.42 14.67
C ASP A 140 6.74 -3.69 14.35
N ASP A 141 5.93 -3.65 13.29
CA ASP A 141 5.08 -4.78 12.89
C ASP A 141 4.58 -4.66 11.44
N ILE A 142 4.11 -5.78 10.89
CA ILE A 142 3.47 -5.89 9.58
C ILE A 142 2.04 -6.38 9.79
N PHE A 143 1.08 -5.71 9.16
CA PHE A 143 -0.30 -6.16 9.06
C PHE A 143 -0.63 -6.45 7.61
N ASP A 144 -0.78 -7.73 7.29
CA ASP A 144 -0.94 -8.22 5.94
C ASP A 144 -2.38 -8.70 5.67
N ILE A 145 -2.62 -9.15 4.44
CA ILE A 145 -3.93 -9.62 4.01
C ILE A 145 -4.40 -10.87 4.76
N VAL A 146 -3.48 -11.72 5.23
CA VAL A 146 -3.83 -12.91 6.02
C VAL A 146 -4.34 -12.49 7.39
N ALA A 147 -3.64 -11.57 8.07
CA ALA A 147 -4.09 -10.98 9.32
C ALA A 147 -5.42 -10.24 9.19
N ALA A 148 -5.77 -9.78 8.00
CA ALA A 148 -7.06 -9.17 7.66
C ALA A 148 -8.19 -10.17 7.32
N ASP A 149 -8.00 -11.48 7.53
CA ASP A 149 -8.93 -12.54 7.06
C ASP A 149 -9.22 -12.45 5.54
N TYR A 150 -8.22 -12.05 4.78
CA TYR A 150 -8.27 -11.82 3.33
C TYR A 150 -9.22 -10.72 2.87
N VAL A 151 -9.73 -9.89 3.78
CA VAL A 151 -10.53 -8.72 3.43
C VAL A 151 -9.59 -7.56 3.04
N PRO A 152 -9.57 -7.10 1.78
CA PRO A 152 -8.60 -6.09 1.37
C PRO A 152 -9.02 -4.67 1.73
N LYS A 153 -8.03 -3.76 1.81
CA LYS A 153 -8.28 -2.31 1.73
C LYS A 153 -9.05 -1.99 0.42
N PRO A 154 -10.06 -1.10 0.43
CA PRO A 154 -10.42 -0.15 1.47
C PRO A 154 -11.54 -0.61 2.41
N ALA A 155 -11.85 -1.90 2.53
CA ALA A 155 -12.97 -2.35 3.36
C ALA A 155 -12.82 -1.94 4.84
N GLN A 156 -13.86 -1.35 5.44
CA GLN A 156 -13.84 -0.90 6.84
C GLN A 156 -13.34 -1.97 7.82
N ALA A 157 -13.78 -3.23 7.62
CA ALA A 157 -13.42 -4.36 8.47
C ALA A 157 -11.90 -4.61 8.57
N THR A 158 -11.12 -4.34 7.51
CA THR A 158 -9.66 -4.51 7.60
C THR A 158 -9.00 -3.45 8.49
N TYR A 159 -9.51 -2.21 8.51
CA TYR A 159 -9.01 -1.14 9.37
C TYR A 159 -9.45 -1.35 10.82
N ASP A 160 -10.69 -1.80 11.04
CA ASP A 160 -11.19 -2.15 12.38
C ASP A 160 -10.33 -3.27 12.99
N LYS A 161 -10.00 -4.29 12.20
CA LYS A 161 -9.14 -5.39 12.66
C LYS A 161 -7.70 -4.95 12.92
N PHE A 162 -7.12 -4.16 12.02
CA PHE A 162 -5.79 -3.57 12.21
C PHE A 162 -5.72 -2.75 13.51
N THR A 163 -6.64 -1.80 13.69
CA THR A 163 -6.66 -0.91 14.86
C THR A 163 -6.89 -1.66 16.17
N ALA A 164 -7.78 -2.66 16.17
CA ALA A 164 -8.03 -3.50 17.34
C ALA A 164 -6.81 -4.36 17.71
N LEU A 165 -6.19 -5.03 16.75
CA LEU A 165 -5.06 -5.93 17.01
C LEU A 165 -3.77 -5.18 17.35
N LYS A 166 -3.49 -4.08 16.66
CA LYS A 166 -2.28 -3.27 16.88
C LYS A 166 -2.48 -2.18 17.93
N ARG A 167 -3.70 -1.99 18.43
CA ARG A 167 -4.09 -0.95 19.41
C ARG A 167 -3.68 0.44 18.92
N VAL A 168 -4.09 0.77 17.70
CA VAL A 168 -3.82 2.07 17.08
C VAL A 168 -4.96 3.03 17.44
N GLU A 169 -4.60 4.17 18.02
CA GLU A 169 -5.54 5.28 18.20
C GLU A 169 -5.60 6.08 16.89
N THR A 170 -6.66 5.91 16.11
CA THR A 170 -6.74 6.45 14.74
C THR A 170 -6.59 7.97 14.68
N SER A 171 -7.08 8.70 15.68
CA SER A 171 -6.91 10.16 15.80
C SER A 171 -5.46 10.60 16.11
N LYS A 172 -4.54 9.66 16.31
CA LYS A 172 -3.10 9.88 16.51
C LYS A 172 -2.28 9.06 15.51
N ALA A 173 -2.87 8.71 14.37
CA ALA A 173 -2.22 7.91 13.37
C ALA A 173 -2.19 8.61 12.00
N ALA A 174 -1.17 8.31 11.21
CA ALA A 174 -1.04 8.76 9.82
C ALA A 174 -0.97 7.57 8.87
N MET A 175 -1.72 7.61 7.77
CA MET A 175 -1.73 6.60 6.71
C MET A 175 -1.07 7.16 5.44
N PHE A 176 -0.05 6.47 4.94
CA PHE A 176 0.65 6.73 3.69
C PHE A 176 0.28 5.64 2.69
N GLU A 177 -0.20 6.05 1.51
CA GLU A 177 -0.74 5.11 0.54
C GLU A 177 -0.69 5.64 -0.90
N ASP A 178 -0.54 4.77 -1.90
CA ASP A 178 -0.50 5.14 -3.33
C ASP A 178 -1.90 5.14 -4.00
N LEU A 179 -2.84 4.40 -3.43
CA LEU A 179 -4.22 4.29 -3.94
C LEU A 179 -5.20 5.21 -3.18
N PRO A 180 -5.77 6.26 -3.83
CA PRO A 180 -6.68 7.21 -3.19
C PRO A 180 -7.84 6.55 -2.42
N ARG A 181 -8.49 5.55 -3.03
CA ARG A 181 -9.63 4.83 -2.41
C ARG A 181 -9.28 4.21 -1.04
N ASN A 182 -8.03 3.82 -0.83
CA ASN A 182 -7.54 3.22 0.42
C ASN A 182 -7.34 4.25 1.54
N LEU A 183 -7.45 5.56 1.25
CA LEU A 183 -7.41 6.63 2.24
C LEU A 183 -8.81 7.05 2.74
N THR A 184 -9.89 6.59 2.08
CA THR A 184 -11.27 6.95 2.48
C THR A 184 -11.61 6.54 3.91
N VAL A 185 -11.35 5.27 4.27
CA VAL A 185 -11.61 4.77 5.63
C VAL A 185 -10.67 5.39 6.67
N PRO A 186 -9.33 5.44 6.47
CA PRO A 186 -8.42 6.16 7.36
C PRO A 186 -8.90 7.57 7.69
N LYS A 187 -9.33 8.35 6.69
CA LYS A 187 -9.86 9.68 6.92
C LYS A 187 -11.11 9.67 7.79
N ALA A 188 -12.08 8.81 7.47
CA ALA A 188 -13.32 8.71 8.22
C ALA A 188 -13.08 8.33 9.69
N LEU A 189 -12.02 7.55 9.96
CA LEU A 189 -11.58 7.18 11.30
C LEU A 189 -10.74 8.26 12.01
N GLY A 190 -10.45 9.38 11.35
CA GLY A 190 -9.71 10.51 11.92
C GLY A 190 -8.19 10.43 11.76
N MET A 191 -7.66 9.52 10.94
CA MET A 191 -6.24 9.49 10.62
C MET A 191 -5.84 10.67 9.74
N GLN A 192 -4.59 11.10 9.87
CA GLN A 192 -3.94 11.98 8.90
C GLN A 192 -3.65 11.17 7.62
N THR A 193 -4.03 11.67 6.44
CA THR A 193 -3.91 10.90 5.19
C THR A 193 -2.91 11.53 4.22
N VAL A 194 -2.02 10.70 3.67
CA VAL A 194 -0.99 11.13 2.72
C VAL A 194 -1.04 10.23 1.48
N LEU A 195 -1.39 10.81 0.34
CA LEU A 195 -1.35 10.12 -0.95
C LEU A 195 0.05 10.23 -1.55
N LEU A 196 0.62 9.09 -1.93
CA LEU A 196 1.82 9.04 -2.75
C LEU A 196 1.43 8.97 -4.22
N VAL A 197 2.04 9.82 -5.04
CA VAL A 197 1.82 9.84 -6.50
C VAL A 197 3.14 9.65 -7.24
N PRO A 198 3.15 9.03 -8.42
CA PRO A 198 4.35 8.91 -9.22
C PRO A 198 4.82 10.29 -9.73
N ARG A 199 6.13 10.56 -9.67
CA ARG A 199 6.75 11.78 -10.22
C ARG A 199 6.47 11.99 -11.71
N ASN A 200 6.44 10.90 -12.46
CA ASN A 200 6.19 10.89 -13.91
C ASN A 200 4.95 10.04 -14.21
N LEU A 201 3.79 10.70 -14.32
CA LEU A 201 2.52 10.04 -14.65
C LEU A 201 2.52 9.39 -16.04
N GLU A 202 3.36 9.86 -16.97
CA GLU A 202 3.39 9.37 -18.36
C GLU A 202 3.97 7.95 -18.51
N ASP A 203 4.87 7.53 -17.60
CA ASP A 203 5.55 6.23 -17.67
C ASP A 203 4.94 5.16 -16.74
N THR A 204 3.89 5.51 -15.98
CA THR A 204 3.30 4.60 -14.99
C THR A 204 1.97 4.02 -15.47
N LEU A 205 1.90 2.69 -15.52
CA LEU A 205 0.68 1.95 -15.81
C LEU A 205 -0.24 1.98 -14.57
N VAL A 206 -0.84 3.14 -14.31
CA VAL A 206 -1.89 3.30 -13.30
C VAL A 206 -3.24 3.06 -13.97
N GLU A 207 -4.06 2.17 -13.41
CA GLU A 207 -5.39 1.94 -13.96
C GLU A 207 -6.21 3.23 -13.87
N TRP A 208 -7.03 3.52 -14.88
CA TRP A 208 -7.67 4.83 -14.99
C TRP A 208 -8.56 5.19 -13.79
N TRP A 209 -9.12 4.18 -13.11
CA TRP A 209 -9.96 4.32 -11.93
C TRP A 209 -9.18 4.51 -10.62
N GLU A 210 -7.86 4.42 -10.66
CA GLU A 210 -6.98 4.66 -9.51
C GLU A 210 -6.48 6.10 -9.47
N LYS A 211 -6.74 6.87 -10.53
CA LYS A 211 -6.36 8.28 -10.62
C LYS A 211 -7.25 9.11 -9.69
N THR A 212 -6.61 9.96 -8.91
CA THR A 212 -7.28 11.04 -8.18
C THR A 212 -7.90 12.05 -9.16
N SER A 213 -9.10 12.50 -8.85
CA SER A 213 -9.79 13.61 -9.51
C SER A 213 -9.34 14.98 -9.00
N GLY A 214 -8.61 15.02 -7.88
CA GLY A 214 -8.17 16.23 -7.19
C GLY A 214 -9.22 16.80 -6.22
N GLU A 215 -10.41 16.19 -6.15
CA GLU A 215 -11.55 16.64 -5.35
C GLU A 215 -11.82 15.75 -4.12
N GLU A 216 -10.92 14.82 -3.82
CA GLU A 216 -11.10 13.86 -2.73
C GLU A 216 -10.89 14.48 -1.34
N ASP A 217 -11.97 14.83 -0.63
CA ASP A 217 -11.92 15.33 0.76
C ASP A 217 -11.24 14.39 1.77
N HIS A 218 -10.91 13.15 1.36
CA HIS A 218 -10.23 12.15 2.17
C HIS A 218 -8.71 12.10 2.02
N ILE A 219 -8.11 13.06 1.31
CA ILE A 219 -6.66 13.18 1.15
C ILE A 219 -6.22 14.53 1.75
N ASP A 220 -5.43 14.48 2.81
CA ASP A 220 -4.93 15.70 3.46
C ASP A 220 -3.67 16.26 2.81
N PHE A 221 -2.78 15.38 2.36
CA PHE A 221 -1.53 15.73 1.70
C PHE A 221 -1.26 14.81 0.50
N VAL A 222 -0.54 15.35 -0.48
CA VAL A 222 -0.04 14.60 -1.64
C VAL A 222 1.47 14.78 -1.72
N THR A 223 2.21 13.72 -2.06
CA THR A 223 3.66 13.79 -2.29
C THR A 223 4.10 12.82 -3.38
N ASP A 224 5.14 13.20 -4.11
CA ASP A 224 5.86 12.34 -5.06
C ASP A 224 7.29 12.00 -4.55
N ASP A 225 7.60 12.43 -3.34
CA ASP A 225 8.86 12.23 -2.65
C ASP A 225 8.60 11.93 -1.17
N LEU A 226 8.54 10.64 -0.84
CA LEU A 226 8.34 10.20 0.54
C LEU A 226 9.48 10.64 1.44
N VAL A 227 10.73 10.58 0.98
CA VAL A 227 11.91 10.95 1.78
C VAL A 227 11.87 12.43 2.14
N ALA A 228 11.64 13.30 1.15
CA ALA A 228 11.53 14.74 1.39
C ALA A 228 10.32 15.09 2.25
N PHE A 229 9.18 14.39 2.09
CA PHE A 229 8.00 14.56 2.92
C PHE A 229 8.28 14.23 4.39
N LEU A 230 8.83 13.04 4.65
CA LEU A 230 9.18 12.59 6.00
C LEU A 230 10.23 13.51 6.64
N GLY A 231 11.22 13.98 5.87
CA GLY A 231 12.22 14.94 6.35
C GLY A 231 11.63 16.25 6.87
N LYS A 232 10.57 16.77 6.22
CA LYS A 232 9.88 18.00 6.65
C LYS A 232 9.12 17.83 7.96
N ILE A 233 8.52 16.65 8.19
CA ILE A 233 7.66 16.39 9.36
C ILE A 233 8.43 15.80 10.55
N ALA A 234 9.61 15.19 10.33
CA ALA A 234 10.40 14.53 11.37
C ALA A 234 11.58 15.38 11.91
N GLY A 235 11.98 16.46 11.24
CA GLY A 235 13.21 17.18 11.57
C GLY A 235 13.27 17.77 13.00
N PRO A 236 14.47 18.00 13.58
CA PRO A 236 14.61 18.71 14.85
C PRO A 236 14.17 20.17 14.68
N GLY A 237 13.45 20.70 15.69
CA GLY A 237 13.01 22.10 15.75
C GLY A 237 14.16 23.09 15.62
#